data_AF-A0A958V855-F1
#
_entry.id   AF-A0A958V855-F1
#
_cell.length_a   1.000
_cell.length_b   1.000
_cell.length_c   1.000
_cell.angle_alpha   90.00
_cell.angle_beta   90.00
_cell.angle_gamma   90.00
#
_symmetry.space_group_name_H-M   'P 1'
#
loop_
_entity.id
_entity.type
_entity.pdbx_description
1 polymer ?
#
loop_
_entity_poly.entity_id
_entity_poly.type
_entity_poly.pdbx_seq_one_letter_code
_entity_poly.pdbx_strand_id
1 'polypeptide(L)'
;MKNWLLPLLCCFPIISFSQKDAIEFSKEEREKIHYASGSAFMQFSNFIPSNFKEVLIAISGNERTDSLLLNANTDTLSQGGPLFFDYYIRRDFGLESIFSPTVQYFAGKKIYDTQAIKATIVWAYYNFLKGEPISFQSIRKKVIKHYRGPNSKAKRRLKKQLKKYKGEIRST
;
A
#
# COMPACT_ATOMS: atom_id res chain seq x y z
N MET A 1 43.80 -7.47 -41.59
CA MET A 1 43.91 -6.58 -40.40
C MET A 1 42.53 -6.07 -40.03
N LYS A 2 42.24 -6.09 -38.71
CA LYS A 2 41.13 -5.42 -38.00
C LYS A 2 39.75 -6.06 -38.20
N ASN A 3 39.35 -6.98 -37.32
CA ASN A 3 38.67 -6.70 -36.04
C ASN A 3 37.69 -5.53 -36.16
N TRP A 4 36.39 -5.84 -36.23
CA TRP A 4 35.34 -5.00 -35.66
C TRP A 4 34.32 -5.92 -34.98
N LEU A 5 34.75 -6.44 -33.83
CA LEU A 5 33.86 -6.91 -32.77
C LEU A 5 32.95 -5.74 -32.33
N LEU A 6 31.67 -6.07 -32.16
CA LEU A 6 30.65 -5.48 -31.28
C LEU A 6 30.87 -4.04 -30.75
N PRO A 7 29.81 -3.21 -30.81
CA PRO A 7 29.00 -3.13 -29.60
C PRO A 7 27.50 -3.01 -29.89
N LEU A 8 26.78 -4.12 -29.78
CA LEU A 8 25.31 -4.11 -29.60
C LEU A 8 24.99 -4.53 -28.16
N LEU A 9 25.65 -3.86 -27.21
CA LEU A 9 25.45 -3.99 -25.77
C LEU A 9 25.03 -2.66 -25.13
N CYS A 10 24.35 -1.78 -25.88
CA CYS A 10 23.83 -0.50 -25.38
C CYS A 10 22.30 -0.46 -25.26
N CYS A 11 21.61 -1.61 -25.31
CA CYS A 11 20.14 -1.68 -25.26
C CYS A 11 19.56 -2.06 -23.88
N PHE A 12 20.26 -1.82 -22.77
CA PHE A 12 19.62 -1.96 -21.45
C PHE A 12 20.09 -0.91 -20.43
N PRO A 13 19.40 0.24 -20.38
CA PRO A 13 19.20 0.94 -19.12
C PRO A 13 17.69 1.09 -18.86
N ILE A 14 16.91 0.00 -18.93
CA ILE A 14 15.47 0.05 -18.57
C ILE A 14 15.19 -0.64 -17.22
N ILE A 15 16.11 -1.44 -16.67
CA ILE A 15 15.79 -2.25 -15.48
C ILE A 15 15.94 -1.46 -14.16
N SER A 16 16.73 -0.39 -14.10
CA SER A 16 17.04 0.27 -12.82
C SER A 16 15.96 1.21 -12.28
N PHE A 17 14.97 1.61 -13.09
CA PHE A 17 13.91 2.51 -12.61
C PHE A 17 12.83 1.81 -11.75
N SER A 18 12.73 0.47 -11.80
CA SER A 18 11.71 -0.27 -11.06
C SER A 18 12.08 -0.56 -9.60
N GLN A 19 13.37 -0.51 -9.22
CA GLN A 19 13.82 -0.83 -7.87
C GLN A 19 13.63 0.32 -6.86
N LYS A 20 13.64 1.58 -7.30
CA LYS A 20 13.54 2.73 -6.38
C LYS A 20 12.21 2.86 -5.62
N ASP A 21 11.17 2.16 -6.06
CA ASP A 21 9.83 2.18 -5.45
C ASP A 21 9.44 0.84 -4.80
N ALA A 22 10.32 -0.17 -4.86
CA ALA A 22 10.06 -1.47 -4.24
C ALA A 22 10.41 -1.40 -2.75
N ILE A 23 9.43 -1.71 -1.90
CA ILE A 23 9.71 -1.97 -0.49
C ILE A 23 10.16 -3.41 -0.39
N GLU A 24 11.44 -3.59 -0.07
CA GLU A 24 12.02 -4.86 0.32
C GLU A 24 12.05 -4.95 1.84
N PHE A 25 11.82 -6.16 2.35
CA PHE A 25 11.95 -6.47 3.77
C PHE A 25 13.14 -7.40 3.94
N SER A 26 14.01 -7.12 4.91
CA SER A 26 15.06 -8.06 5.28
C SER A 26 14.43 -9.37 5.80
N LYS A 27 15.20 -10.47 5.84
CA LYS A 27 14.73 -11.73 6.42
C LYS A 27 14.27 -11.54 7.88
N GLU A 28 15.04 -10.79 8.66
CA GLU A 28 14.72 -10.46 10.06
C GLU A 28 13.44 -9.60 10.18
N GLU A 29 13.21 -8.65 9.26
CA GLU A 29 11.97 -7.87 9.23
C GLU A 29 10.77 -8.74 8.87
N ARG A 30 10.93 -9.67 7.93
CA ARG A 30 9.88 -10.65 7.59
C ARG A 30 9.56 -11.57 8.76
N GLU A 31 10.59 -12.08 9.43
CA GLU A 31 10.42 -12.90 10.63
C GLU A 31 9.70 -12.12 11.73
N LYS A 32 10.05 -10.86 11.98
CA LYS A 32 9.33 -10.01 12.95
C LYS A 32 7.86 -9.80 12.58
N ILE A 33 7.53 -9.68 11.29
CA ILE A 33 6.15 -9.54 10.82
C ILE A 33 5.38 -10.87 10.95
N HIS A 34 6.02 -12.01 10.67
CA HIS A 34 5.42 -13.34 10.79
C HIS A 34 5.25 -13.80 12.25
N TYR A 35 6.24 -13.51 13.11
CA TYR A 35 6.26 -13.87 14.54
C TYR A 35 5.56 -12.85 15.44
N ALA A 36 5.28 -11.65 14.94
CA ALA A 36 4.29 -10.80 15.57
C ALA A 36 2.96 -11.54 15.49
N SER A 37 2.60 -12.17 16.60
CA SER A 37 1.25 -12.45 17.09
C SER A 37 0.35 -11.19 17.16
N GLY A 38 0.63 -10.20 16.31
CA GLY A 38 0.17 -8.83 16.32
C GLY A 38 -1.18 -8.66 15.67
N SER A 39 -1.66 -9.54 14.78
CA SER A 39 -3.00 -9.34 14.21
C SER A 39 -4.10 -9.40 15.27
N ALA A 40 -4.15 -10.42 16.13
CA ALA A 40 -5.20 -10.47 17.16
C ALA A 40 -5.08 -9.31 18.16
N PHE A 41 -3.88 -9.04 18.69
CA PHE A 41 -3.69 -7.94 19.65
C PHE A 41 -3.90 -6.54 19.05
N MET A 42 -3.44 -6.29 17.81
CA MET A 42 -3.61 -5.00 17.13
C MET A 42 -5.02 -4.80 16.59
N GLN A 43 -5.71 -5.87 16.15
CA GLN A 43 -7.13 -5.81 15.75
C GLN A 43 -8.03 -5.34 16.89
N PHE A 44 -7.72 -5.75 18.13
CA PHE A 44 -8.53 -5.46 19.32
C PHE A 44 -7.96 -4.38 20.25
N SER A 45 -6.84 -3.75 19.90
CA SER A 45 -6.26 -2.63 20.66
C SER A 45 -6.54 -1.28 20.01
N ASN A 46 -6.31 -0.19 20.76
CA ASN A 46 -6.37 1.19 20.26
C ASN A 46 -5.08 1.62 19.53
N PHE A 47 -4.28 0.66 19.04
CA PHE A 47 -3.08 0.96 18.27
C PHE A 47 -3.44 1.73 17.00
N ILE A 48 -2.67 2.75 16.64
CA ILE A 48 -2.83 3.50 15.38
C ILE A 48 -1.47 3.46 14.68
N PRO A 49 -1.37 2.88 13.47
CA PRO A 49 -0.09 2.70 12.80
C PRO A 49 0.44 4.07 12.35
N SER A 50 1.70 4.31 12.66
CA SER A 50 2.41 5.55 12.32
C SER A 50 3.01 5.50 10.90
N ASN A 51 3.19 4.30 10.35
CA ASN A 51 3.81 4.06 9.05
C ASN A 51 3.28 2.80 8.36
N PHE A 52 3.64 2.62 7.09
CA PHE A 52 3.17 1.50 6.28
C PHE A 52 3.67 0.11 6.74
N LYS A 53 4.85 0.03 7.38
CA LYS A 53 5.34 -1.27 7.91
C LYS A 53 4.48 -1.73 9.09
N GLU A 54 4.13 -0.81 10.00
CA GLU A 54 3.20 -1.09 11.10
C GLU A 54 1.81 -1.46 10.62
N VAL A 55 1.36 -0.88 9.50
CA VAL A 55 0.12 -1.33 8.84
C VAL A 55 0.23 -2.81 8.47
N LEU A 56 1.32 -3.26 7.82
CA LEU A 56 1.48 -4.67 7.44
C LEU A 56 1.58 -5.61 8.65
N ILE A 57 2.23 -5.19 9.73
CA ILE A 57 2.29 -5.94 11.00
C ILE A 57 0.89 -6.16 11.58
N ALA A 58 0.01 -5.16 11.50
CA ALA A 58 -1.34 -5.26 12.04
C ALA A 58 -2.25 -6.27 11.27
N ILE A 59 -1.90 -6.61 10.04
CA ILE A 59 -2.65 -7.56 9.19
C ILE A 59 -2.10 -8.97 9.32
N SER A 60 -0.84 -9.13 9.75
CA SER A 60 -0.11 -10.38 9.64
C SER A 60 -0.42 -11.38 10.74
N GLY A 61 -0.27 -12.67 10.40
CA GLY A 61 -0.32 -13.75 11.39
C GLY A 61 -1.72 -14.34 11.61
N ASN A 62 -2.62 -14.22 10.64
CA ASN A 62 -3.87 -14.98 10.61
C ASN A 62 -3.83 -15.99 9.45
N GLU A 63 -3.47 -17.23 9.75
CA GLU A 63 -3.28 -18.31 8.75
C GLU A 63 -4.50 -18.51 7.84
N ARG A 64 -5.71 -18.33 8.38
CA ARG A 64 -6.95 -18.43 7.60
C ARG A 64 -7.06 -17.29 6.60
N THR A 65 -6.79 -16.06 7.02
CA THR A 65 -6.78 -14.88 6.13
C THR A 65 -5.68 -14.99 5.09
N ASP A 66 -4.49 -15.43 5.48
CA ASP A 66 -3.34 -15.60 4.59
C ASP A 66 -3.68 -16.60 3.47
N SER A 67 -4.27 -17.73 3.85
CA SER A 67 -4.74 -18.75 2.89
C SER A 67 -5.81 -18.20 1.93
N LEU A 68 -6.75 -17.39 2.43
CA LEU A 68 -7.77 -16.77 1.58
C LEU A 68 -7.16 -15.78 0.58
N LEU A 69 -6.21 -14.96 1.03
CA LEU A 69 -5.53 -13.99 0.16
C LEU A 69 -4.65 -14.68 -0.89
N LEU A 70 -3.92 -15.72 -0.51
CA LEU A 70 -3.05 -16.48 -1.43
C LEU A 70 -3.81 -17.20 -2.55
N ASN A 71 -5.10 -17.50 -2.32
CA ASN A 71 -6.02 -18.12 -3.28
C ASN A 71 -6.90 -17.10 -4.03
N ALA A 72 -6.86 -15.82 -3.65
CA ALA A 72 -7.66 -14.79 -4.32
C ALA A 72 -7.08 -14.45 -5.70
N ASN A 73 -7.97 -14.28 -6.68
CA ASN A 73 -7.56 -13.78 -8.00
C ASN A 73 -7.32 -12.25 -7.96
N THR A 74 -6.71 -11.72 -9.01
CA THR A 74 -6.31 -10.31 -9.11
C THR A 74 -7.48 -9.33 -9.04
N ASP A 75 -8.65 -9.69 -9.57
CA ASP A 75 -9.83 -8.81 -9.54
C ASP A 75 -10.44 -8.78 -8.13
N THR A 76 -10.52 -9.93 -7.46
CA THR A 76 -10.92 -10.05 -6.05
C THR A 76 -10.02 -9.21 -5.15
N LEU A 77 -8.70 -9.22 -5.36
CA LEU A 77 -7.77 -8.39 -4.58
C LEU A 77 -7.97 -6.88 -4.86
N SER A 78 -8.25 -6.51 -6.11
CA SER A 78 -8.37 -5.10 -6.51
C SER A 78 -9.72 -4.50 -6.10
N GLN A 79 -10.82 -5.23 -6.25
CA GLN A 79 -12.18 -4.75 -5.96
C GLN A 79 -12.69 -5.19 -4.58
N GLY A 80 -12.40 -6.42 -4.18
CA GLY A 80 -12.81 -7.00 -2.89
C GLY A 80 -11.82 -6.73 -1.74
N GLY A 81 -10.61 -6.23 -2.04
CA GLY A 81 -9.60 -5.88 -1.05
C GLY A 81 -10.11 -5.01 0.12
N PRO A 82 -10.99 -4.02 -0.06
CA PRO A 82 -11.50 -3.24 1.06
C PRO A 82 -12.37 -4.05 2.03
N LEU A 83 -13.12 -5.03 1.54
CA LEU A 83 -13.90 -5.92 2.41
C LEU A 83 -12.96 -6.78 3.26
N PHE A 84 -11.91 -7.35 2.66
CA PHE A 84 -10.87 -8.06 3.41
C PHE A 84 -10.25 -7.17 4.50
N PHE A 85 -9.88 -5.94 4.15
CA PHE A 85 -9.33 -4.99 5.12
C PHE A 85 -10.28 -4.78 6.31
N ASP A 86 -11.57 -4.54 6.04
CA ASP A 86 -12.57 -4.27 7.07
C ASP A 86 -12.80 -5.47 8.00
N TYR A 87 -12.71 -6.71 7.50
CA TYR A 87 -12.87 -7.92 8.30
C TYR A 87 -11.68 -8.21 9.22
N TYR A 88 -10.46 -7.80 8.83
CA TYR A 88 -9.23 -8.31 9.46
C TYR A 88 -8.32 -7.25 10.07
N ILE A 89 -8.63 -5.95 9.98
CA ILE A 89 -7.71 -4.89 10.48
C ILE A 89 -8.43 -3.85 11.33
N ARG A 90 -9.74 -3.62 11.10
CA ARG A 90 -10.63 -2.56 11.61
C ARG A 90 -10.93 -1.51 10.54
N ARG A 91 -12.22 -1.17 10.42
CA ARG A 91 -12.79 -0.42 9.29
C ARG A 91 -12.07 0.89 8.95
N ASP A 92 -11.64 1.69 9.92
CA ASP A 92 -11.05 3.00 9.62
C ASP A 92 -9.60 3.16 10.12
N PHE A 93 -8.92 2.04 10.37
CA PHE A 93 -7.62 1.97 11.06
C PHE A 93 -6.54 2.87 10.43
N GLY A 94 -6.22 3.98 11.09
CA GLY A 94 -5.26 4.98 10.61
C GLY A 94 -5.76 5.80 9.41
N LEU A 95 -7.03 5.71 9.05
CA LEU A 95 -7.67 6.39 7.92
C LEU A 95 -8.81 7.34 8.37
N GLU A 96 -8.91 7.59 9.68
CA GLU A 96 -9.99 8.33 10.32
C GLU A 96 -9.99 9.82 9.96
N SER A 97 -8.83 10.36 9.61
CA SER A 97 -8.63 11.78 9.32
C SER A 97 -7.67 11.98 8.16
N ILE A 98 -7.84 13.08 7.42
CA ILE A 98 -6.90 13.50 6.37
C ILE A 98 -5.50 13.81 6.90
N PHE A 99 -5.38 14.04 8.21
CA PHE A 99 -4.13 14.34 8.87
C PHE A 99 -3.42 13.07 9.36
N SER A 100 -4.03 11.89 9.27
CA SER A 100 -3.37 10.67 9.71
C SER A 100 -2.11 10.39 8.89
N PRO A 101 -1.03 9.87 9.52
CA PRO A 101 0.22 9.55 8.82
C PRO A 101 0.00 8.62 7.62
N THR A 102 -0.87 7.62 7.77
CA THR A 102 -1.21 6.66 6.71
C THR A 102 -1.90 7.34 5.53
N VAL A 103 -2.89 8.21 5.75
CA VAL A 103 -3.56 8.93 4.66
C VAL A 103 -2.57 9.84 3.93
N GLN A 104 -1.71 10.55 4.66
CA GLN A 104 -0.68 11.40 4.05
C GLN A 104 0.33 10.60 3.22
N TYR A 105 0.76 9.44 3.72
CA TYR A 105 1.65 8.53 3.00
C TYR A 105 1.06 8.11 1.64
N PHE A 106 -0.19 7.63 1.63
CA PHE A 106 -0.88 7.22 0.40
C PHE A 106 -1.19 8.39 -0.55
N ALA A 107 -1.48 9.58 0.00
CA ALA A 107 -1.67 10.78 -0.80
C ALA A 107 -0.39 11.15 -1.57
N GLY A 108 0.79 10.99 -0.96
CA GLY A 108 2.09 11.11 -1.62
C GLY A 108 2.27 10.14 -2.80
N LYS A 109 1.66 8.95 -2.70
CA LYS A 109 1.62 7.93 -3.77
C LYS A 109 0.43 8.09 -4.73
N LYS A 110 -0.30 9.22 -4.66
CA LYS A 110 -1.47 9.54 -5.53
C LYS A 110 -2.65 8.57 -5.36
N ILE A 111 -2.88 8.10 -4.15
CA ILE A 111 -4.02 7.28 -3.73
C ILE A 111 -4.73 8.05 -2.61
N TYR A 112 -5.99 8.42 -2.82
CA TYR A 112 -6.71 9.38 -1.98
C TYR A 112 -8.04 8.83 -1.48
N ASP A 113 -8.63 7.89 -2.22
CA ASP A 113 -9.87 7.25 -1.82
C ASP A 113 -9.61 6.15 -0.79
N THR A 114 -10.37 6.15 0.30
CA THR A 114 -10.21 5.21 1.42
C THR A 114 -10.31 3.76 0.97
N GLN A 115 -11.23 3.44 0.06
CA GLN A 115 -11.39 2.07 -0.45
C GLN A 115 -10.17 1.69 -1.31
N ALA A 116 -9.70 2.60 -2.15
CA ALA A 116 -8.46 2.39 -2.90
C ALA A 116 -7.23 2.21 -2.00
N ILE A 117 -7.14 2.93 -0.87
CA ILE A 117 -6.06 2.75 0.12
C ILE A 117 -6.12 1.35 0.72
N LYS A 118 -7.29 0.93 1.23
CA LYS A 118 -7.49 -0.42 1.80
C LYS A 118 -7.13 -1.53 0.81
N ALA A 119 -7.63 -1.42 -0.42
CA ALA A 119 -7.30 -2.37 -1.49
C ALA A 119 -5.79 -2.41 -1.79
N THR A 120 -5.11 -1.26 -1.76
CA THR A 120 -3.66 -1.18 -1.96
C THR A 120 -2.89 -1.87 -0.84
N ILE A 121 -3.33 -1.69 0.41
CA ILE A 121 -2.73 -2.35 1.57
C ILE A 121 -2.87 -3.87 1.46
N VAL A 122 -4.06 -4.37 1.12
CA VAL A 122 -4.30 -5.81 0.93
C VAL A 122 -3.45 -6.38 -0.20
N TRP A 123 -3.35 -5.68 -1.33
CA TRP A 123 -2.46 -6.07 -2.42
C TRP A 123 -0.99 -6.13 -2.02
N ALA A 124 -0.53 -5.16 -1.23
CA ALA A 124 0.84 -5.13 -0.74
C ALA A 124 1.10 -6.31 0.21
N TYR A 125 0.13 -6.63 1.07
CA TYR A 125 0.22 -7.80 1.95
C TYR A 125 0.20 -9.12 1.18
N TYR A 126 -0.61 -9.23 0.13
CA TYR A 126 -0.58 -10.38 -0.79
C TYR A 126 0.81 -10.58 -1.41
N ASN A 127 1.43 -9.51 -1.93
CA ASN A 127 2.79 -9.57 -2.46
C ASN A 127 3.80 -10.01 -1.38
N PHE A 128 3.65 -9.49 -0.15
CA PHE A 128 4.47 -9.90 0.99
C PHE A 128 4.39 -11.42 1.23
N LEU A 129 3.17 -11.98 1.29
CA LEU A 129 2.93 -13.42 1.50
C LEU A 129 3.53 -14.29 0.39
N LYS A 130 3.51 -13.82 -0.87
CA LYS A 130 4.12 -14.52 -2.02
C LYS A 130 5.65 -14.43 -2.05
N GLY A 131 6.25 -13.70 -1.12
CA GLY A 131 7.68 -13.45 -1.17
C GLY A 131 8.09 -12.37 -2.16
N GLU A 132 7.15 -11.73 -2.85
CA GLU A 132 7.38 -10.79 -3.94
C GLU A 132 7.71 -9.36 -3.47
N PRO A 133 8.44 -8.57 -4.27
CA PRO A 133 8.64 -7.15 -3.99
C PRO A 133 7.32 -6.35 -3.97
N ILE A 134 7.19 -5.42 -3.02
CA ILE A 134 6.02 -4.52 -2.95
C ILE A 134 6.32 -3.25 -3.75
N SER A 135 5.84 -3.21 -5.00
CA SER A 135 5.89 -2.00 -5.83
C SER A 135 4.56 -1.24 -5.78
N PHE A 136 4.53 -0.12 -5.05
CA PHE A 136 3.32 0.72 -4.97
C PHE A 136 2.86 1.24 -6.33
N GLN A 137 3.79 1.53 -7.24
CA GLN A 137 3.43 1.97 -8.58
C GLN A 137 2.68 0.87 -9.35
N SER A 138 3.15 -0.37 -9.25
CA SER A 138 2.50 -1.54 -9.86
C SER A 138 1.12 -1.79 -9.25
N ILE A 139 1.05 -1.87 -7.91
CA ILE A 139 -0.20 -2.07 -7.18
C ILE A 139 -1.21 -0.97 -7.50
N ARG A 140 -0.77 0.29 -7.47
CA ARG A 140 -1.61 1.45 -7.79
C ARG A 140 -2.25 1.34 -9.17
N LYS A 141 -1.51 0.87 -10.20
CA LYS A 141 -2.08 0.72 -11.55
C LYS A 141 -3.23 -0.30 -11.55
N LYS A 142 -3.09 -1.41 -10.82
CA LYS A 142 -4.12 -2.44 -10.68
C LYS A 142 -5.33 -1.90 -9.92
N VAL A 143 -5.10 -1.34 -8.73
CA VAL A 143 -6.17 -0.85 -7.84
C VAL A 143 -6.92 0.34 -8.43
N ILE A 144 -6.22 1.40 -8.86
CA ILE A 144 -6.87 2.65 -9.30
C ILE A 144 -7.73 2.47 -10.55
N LYS A 145 -7.50 1.42 -11.35
CA LYS A 145 -8.37 1.07 -12.48
C LYS A 145 -9.84 0.94 -12.02
N HIS A 146 -10.08 0.36 -10.85
CA HIS A 146 -11.43 0.12 -10.32
C HIS A 146 -11.98 1.31 -9.52
N TYR A 147 -11.11 2.16 -8.95
CA TYR A 147 -11.52 3.31 -8.13
C TYR A 147 -11.25 4.67 -8.77
N ARG A 148 -11.06 4.75 -10.09
CA ARG A 148 -10.63 5.99 -10.76
C ARG A 148 -11.54 7.19 -10.47
N GLY A 149 -12.85 6.97 -10.55
CA GLY A 149 -13.86 7.99 -10.25
C GLY A 149 -13.83 8.44 -8.78
N PRO A 150 -14.04 7.52 -7.82
CA PRO A 150 -13.93 7.81 -6.39
C PRO A 150 -12.61 8.49 -6.00
N ASN A 151 -11.47 7.98 -6.47
CA ASN A 151 -10.14 8.54 -6.20
C ASN A 151 -9.97 9.97 -6.73
N SER A 152 -10.53 10.26 -7.90
CA SER A 152 -10.53 11.63 -8.46
C SER A 152 -11.37 12.59 -7.61
N LYS A 153 -12.54 12.13 -7.12
CA LYS A 153 -13.39 12.91 -6.21
C LYS A 153 -12.70 13.13 -4.85
N ALA A 154 -12.11 12.08 -4.29
CA ALA A 154 -11.36 12.14 -3.03
C ALA A 154 -10.18 13.12 -3.10
N LYS A 155 -9.40 13.10 -4.20
CA LYS A 155 -8.33 14.08 -4.45
C LYS A 155 -8.83 15.53 -4.38
N ARG A 156 -9.98 15.83 -4.99
CA ARG A 156 -10.57 17.18 -4.98
C ARG A 156 -11.00 17.58 -3.57
N ARG A 157 -11.63 16.68 -2.81
CA ARG A 157 -12.01 16.90 -1.40
C ARG A 157 -10.80 17.20 -0.54
N LEU A 158 -9.76 16.37 -0.63
CA LEU A 158 -8.51 16.55 0.13
C LEU A 158 -7.89 17.92 -0.14
N LYS A 159 -7.80 18.33 -1.42
CA LYS A 159 -7.30 19.67 -1.78
C LYS A 159 -8.13 20.79 -1.16
N LYS A 160 -9.46 20.68 -1.16
CA LYS A 160 -10.37 21.69 -0.58
C LYS A 160 -10.18 21.79 0.94
N GLN A 161 -10.09 20.66 1.63
CA GLN A 161 -9.88 20.63 3.09
C GLN A 161 -8.51 21.21 3.48
N LEU A 162 -7.44 20.82 2.77
CA LEU A 162 -6.10 21.37 3.02
C LEU A 162 -6.03 22.89 2.77
N LYS A 163 -6.76 23.41 1.77
CA LYS A 163 -6.84 24.86 1.53
C LYS A 163 -7.56 25.59 2.68
N LYS A 164 -8.66 25.03 3.17
CA LYS A 164 -9.42 25.58 4.30
C LYS A 164 -8.54 25.69 5.55
N TYR A 165 -7.84 24.60 5.89
CA TYR A 165 -6.96 24.54 7.05
C TYR A 165 -5.82 25.57 7.00
N LYS A 166 -5.17 25.75 5.83
CA LYS A 166 -4.15 26.79 5.65
C LYS A 166 -4.69 28.22 5.79
N GLY A 167 -5.96 28.43 5.44
CA GLY A 167 -6.62 29.71 5.62
C GLY A 167 -6.84 30.02 7.10
N GLU A 168 -7.29 29.02 7.86
CA GLU A 168 -7.55 29.13 9.31
C GLU A 168 -6.26 29.44 10.10
N ILE A 169 -5.14 28.77 9.80
CA ILE A 169 -3.83 29.05 10.44
C ILE A 169 -3.34 30.48 10.16
N ARG A 170 -3.67 31.06 9.00
CA ARG A 170 -3.23 32.42 8.65
C ARG A 170 -4.08 33.52 9.28
N SER A 171 -5.27 33.17 9.75
CA SER A 171 -6.20 34.08 10.43
C SER A 171 -6.08 34.08 11.95
N THR A 172 -5.24 33.21 12.49
CA THR A 172 -4.84 33.13 13.91
C THR A 172 -3.42 33.67 14.06
#